data_AF-A0A0C9UJ15-F1
#
_entry.id   AF-A0A0C9UJ15-F1
#
_cell.length_a   1.000
_cell.length_b   1.000
_cell.length_c   1.000
_cell.angle_alpha   90.00
_cell.angle_beta   90.00
_cell.angle_gamma   90.00
#
_symmetry.space_group_name_H-M   'P 1'
#
loop_
_entity.id
_entity.type
_entity.pdbx_description
1 polymer ?
#
loop_
_entity_poly.entity_id
_entity_poly.type
_entity_poly.pdbx_seq_one_letter_code
_entity_poly.pdbx_strand_id
1 'polypeptide(L)'
;DARWKRPRYTRGFLWSADEEPGTPSATSTISAAPLPSPPQSELSNQIALETIRKNPHLFKIVTPINVLRFEALLQSHPNRPYVESVCRGLREGFWPHASIPSD
;
A
#
# COMPACT_ATOMS: atom_id res chain seq x y z
N ASP A 1 14.04 20.08 26.81
CA ASP A 1 14.37 18.65 27.06
C ASP A 1 15.68 18.19 26.45
N ALA A 2 16.48 17.45 27.20
CA ALA A 2 17.79 17.01 26.77
C ALA A 2 17.70 15.87 25.74
N ARG A 3 18.22 16.10 24.53
CA ARG A 3 18.15 15.22 23.35
C ARG A 3 18.70 13.80 23.56
N TRP A 4 19.58 13.61 24.54
CA TRP A 4 20.15 12.30 24.90
C TRP A 4 19.15 11.36 25.58
N LYS A 5 18.04 11.89 26.13
CA LYS A 5 16.97 11.11 26.76
C LYS A 5 16.00 10.46 25.75
N ARG A 6 16.15 10.74 24.45
CA ARG A 6 15.27 10.21 23.38
C ARG A 6 16.11 9.37 22.40
N PRO A 7 16.25 8.06 22.64
CA PRO A 7 16.97 7.16 21.74
C PRO A 7 16.45 7.26 20.30
N ARG A 8 17.31 7.07 19.30
CA ARG A 8 16.89 7.22 17.88
C ARG A 8 15.74 6.28 17.49
N TYR A 9 15.71 5.07 18.05
CA TYR A 9 14.67 4.09 17.76
C TYR A 9 13.29 4.46 18.32
N THR A 10 13.19 5.41 19.25
CA THR A 10 11.90 5.86 19.83
C THR A 10 11.32 7.09 19.13
N ARG A 11 12.01 7.65 18.13
CA ARG A 11 11.58 8.87 17.43
C ARG A 11 10.28 8.63 16.65
N GLY A 12 9.27 9.46 16.89
CA GLY A 12 7.94 9.31 16.28
C GLY A 12 7.07 8.20 16.89
N PHE A 13 7.57 7.49 17.91
CA PHE A 13 6.79 6.50 18.67
C PHE A 13 6.45 6.96 20.08
N LEU A 14 7.07 8.04 20.56
CA LEU A 14 6.76 8.66 21.85
C LEU A 14 5.71 9.74 21.66
N TRP A 15 4.68 9.73 22.50
CA TRP A 15 3.71 10.81 22.55
C TRP A 15 4.30 11.92 23.43
N SER A 16 4.52 13.10 22.85
CA SER A 16 5.12 14.25 23.52
C SER A 16 4.30 15.49 23.16
N ALA A 17 4.02 16.36 24.14
CA ALA A 17 3.30 17.60 23.89
C ALA A 17 4.04 18.53 22.90
N ASP A 18 5.37 18.42 22.84
CA ASP A 18 6.23 19.22 21.96
C ASP A 18 6.46 18.60 20.57
N GLU A 19 5.90 17.43 20.26
CA GLU A 19 6.08 16.76 18.95
C GLU A 19 4.75 16.71 18.18
N GLU A 20 4.82 17.00 16.88
CA GLU A 20 3.68 16.81 15.99
C GLU A 20 3.24 15.33 15.99
N PRO A 21 1.93 15.04 16.20
CA PRO A 21 1.43 13.68 16.16
C PRO A 21 1.70 13.04 14.80
N GLY A 22 2.50 11.99 14.75
CA GLY A 22 2.80 11.32 13.49
C GLY A 22 3.46 9.96 13.70
N THR A 23 3.00 8.96 12.95
CA THR A 23 3.68 7.67 12.92
C THR A 23 4.75 7.68 11.82
N PRO A 24 5.95 7.14 12.07
CA PRO A 24 6.99 7.05 11.03
C PRO A 24 6.49 6.33 9.78
N SER A 25 5.61 5.34 9.93
CA SER A 25 4.97 4.64 8.82
C SER A 25 4.10 5.57 7.97
N ALA A 26 3.26 6.42 8.58
CA ALA A 26 2.46 7.41 7.84
C ALA A 26 3.35 8.49 7.21
N THR A 27 4.38 8.98 7.90
CA THR A 27 5.31 9.96 7.32
C THR A 27 6.05 9.36 6.12
N SER A 28 6.40 8.07 6.17
CA SER A 28 7.07 7.39 5.05
C SER A 28 6.23 7.34 3.78
N THR A 29 4.88 7.37 3.85
CA THR A 29 4.03 7.33 2.66
C THR A 29 4.09 8.63 1.85
N ILE A 30 4.55 9.73 2.45
CA ILE A 30 4.70 11.04 1.78
C ILE A 30 5.67 10.96 0.59
N SER A 31 6.67 10.08 0.64
CA SER A 31 7.69 9.93 -0.41
C SER A 31 7.83 8.49 -0.92
N ALA A 32 6.94 7.57 -0.54
CA ALA A 32 6.98 6.19 -0.97
C ALA A 32 6.72 6.06 -2.48
N ALA A 33 7.43 5.15 -3.15
CA ALA A 33 7.13 4.79 -4.52
C ALA A 33 5.76 4.08 -4.61
N PRO A 34 4.97 4.30 -5.68
CA PRO A 34 3.73 3.55 -5.91
C PRO A 34 3.97 2.04 -5.84
N LEU A 35 2.99 1.32 -5.31
CA LEU A 35 3.03 -0.13 -5.25
C LEU A 35 3.07 -0.72 -6.67
N PRO A 36 3.91 -1.75 -6.89
CA PRO A 36 4.11 -2.31 -8.23
C PRO A 36 2.81 -2.90 -8.78
N SER A 37 2.67 -2.79 -10.09
CA SER A 37 1.70 -3.60 -10.84
C SER A 37 2.35 -4.93 -11.23
N PRO A 38 1.55 -5.97 -11.54
CA PRO A 38 2.07 -7.17 -12.17
C PRO A 38 2.84 -6.81 -13.46
N PRO A 39 3.90 -7.55 -13.82
CA PRO A 39 4.61 -7.33 -15.06
C PRO A 39 3.69 -7.58 -16.26
N GLN A 40 4.02 -6.97 -17.40
CA GLN A 40 3.18 -7.03 -18.59
C GLN A 40 2.93 -8.48 -19.07
N SER A 41 3.90 -9.38 -18.89
CA SER A 41 3.78 -10.80 -19.22
C SER A 41 2.61 -11.47 -18.49
N GLU A 42 2.43 -11.15 -17.21
CA GLU A 42 1.33 -11.65 -16.39
C GLU A 42 0.00 -11.00 -16.77
N LEU A 43 0.01 -9.70 -17.07
CA LEU A 43 -1.17 -8.99 -17.55
C LEU A 43 -1.64 -9.48 -18.93
N SER A 44 -0.77 -10.10 -19.71
CA SER A 44 -1.10 -10.71 -21.00
C SER A 44 -1.28 -12.23 -20.92
N ASN A 45 -1.16 -12.85 -19.74
CA ASN A 45 -1.30 -14.29 -19.58
C ASN A 45 -2.77 -14.70 -19.74
N GLN A 46 -3.14 -15.06 -20.97
CA GLN A 46 -4.52 -15.37 -21.33
C GLN A 46 -5.10 -16.53 -20.51
N ILE A 47 -4.28 -17.54 -20.17
CA ILE A 47 -4.70 -18.70 -19.37
C ILE A 47 -5.07 -18.25 -17.95
N ALA A 48 -4.23 -17.44 -17.32
CA ALA A 48 -4.49 -16.90 -15.99
C ALA A 48 -5.75 -16.02 -15.99
N LEU A 49 -5.85 -15.09 -16.95
CA LEU A 49 -7.01 -14.19 -17.07
C LEU A 49 -8.32 -14.95 -17.29
N GLU A 50 -8.32 -15.98 -18.13
CA GLU A 50 -9.50 -16.83 -18.33
C GLU A 50 -9.85 -17.64 -17.08
N THR A 51 -8.84 -18.13 -16.36
CA THR A 51 -9.05 -18.89 -15.13
C THR A 51 -9.68 -18.01 -14.04
N ILE A 52 -9.20 -16.78 -13.88
CA ILE A 52 -9.76 -15.79 -12.96
C ILE A 52 -11.21 -15.46 -13.36
N ARG A 53 -11.46 -15.22 -14.66
CA ARG A 53 -12.79 -14.89 -15.17
C ARG A 53 -13.80 -16.02 -14.96
N LYS A 54 -13.38 -17.28 -15.16
CA LYS A 54 -14.23 -18.47 -15.00
C LYS A 54 -14.48 -18.82 -13.53
N ASN A 55 -13.56 -18.46 -12.63
CA ASN A 55 -13.61 -18.85 -11.22
C ASN A 55 -13.52 -17.64 -10.26
N PRO A 56 -14.41 -16.63 -10.36
CA PRO A 56 -14.31 -15.42 -9.55
C PRO A 56 -14.43 -15.69 -8.04
N HIS A 57 -15.08 -16.80 -7.66
CA HIS A 57 -15.23 -17.21 -6.27
C HIS A 57 -13.92 -17.67 -5.61
N LEU A 58 -12.94 -18.16 -6.39
CA LEU A 58 -11.61 -18.55 -5.90
C LEU A 58 -10.68 -17.36 -5.70
N PHE A 59 -10.87 -16.29 -6.48
CA PHE A 59 -10.00 -15.11 -6.50
C PHE A 59 -10.71 -13.87 -5.94
N LYS A 60 -11.65 -14.07 -5.02
CA LYS A 60 -12.43 -12.97 -4.45
C LYS A 60 -11.54 -12.08 -3.58
N ILE A 61 -11.41 -10.82 -3.94
CA ILE A 61 -10.78 -9.81 -3.10
C ILE A 61 -11.76 -9.38 -2.02
N VAL A 62 -11.53 -9.83 -0.79
CA VAL A 62 -12.32 -9.43 0.38
C VAL A 62 -11.47 -8.51 1.24
N THR A 63 -11.75 -7.21 1.15
CA THR A 63 -11.13 -6.22 2.03
C THR A 63 -12.16 -5.70 3.06
N PRO A 64 -11.82 -5.66 4.36
CA PRO A 64 -12.68 -5.02 5.36
C PRO A 64 -12.65 -3.48 5.27
N ILE A 65 -11.78 -2.92 4.41
CA ILE A 65 -11.61 -1.47 4.26
C ILE A 65 -12.63 -0.94 3.25
N ASN A 66 -13.40 0.07 3.65
CA ASN A 66 -14.21 0.85 2.71
C ASN A 66 -13.29 1.70 1.84
N VAL A 67 -12.94 1.20 0.65
CA VAL A 67 -11.95 1.83 -0.23
C VAL A 67 -12.40 3.21 -0.69
N LEU A 68 -13.70 3.42 -0.95
CA LEU A 68 -14.23 4.73 -1.34
C LEU A 68 -14.03 5.76 -0.22
N ARG A 69 -14.33 5.39 1.03
CA ARG A 69 -14.12 6.28 2.17
C ARG A 69 -12.63 6.51 2.43
N PHE A 70 -11.80 5.48 2.31
CA PHE A 70 -10.36 5.57 2.47
C PHE A 70 -9.74 6.56 1.47
N GLU A 71 -10.10 6.45 0.19
CA GLU A 71 -9.63 7.34 -0.86
C GLU A 71 -10.07 8.80 -0.62
N ALA A 72 -11.33 8.99 -0.20
CA ALA A 72 -11.85 10.32 0.14
C ALA A 72 -11.13 10.96 1.33
N LEU A 73 -10.82 10.19 2.38
CA LEU A 73 -10.06 10.67 3.54
C LEU A 73 -8.62 11.06 3.17
N LEU A 74 -8.07 10.51 2.08
CA LEU A 74 -6.72 10.77 1.59
C LEU A 74 -6.69 11.70 0.37
N GLN A 75 -7.76 12.45 0.10
CA GLN A 75 -7.83 13.39 -1.01
C GLN A 75 -6.70 14.44 -0.96
N SER A 76 -6.38 14.93 0.23
CA SER A 76 -5.32 15.93 0.46
C SER A 76 -3.92 15.32 0.67
N HIS A 77 -3.75 14.01 0.51
CA HIS A 77 -2.45 13.37 0.69
C HIS A 77 -1.48 13.83 -0.40
N PRO A 78 -0.25 14.27 -0.06
CA PRO A 78 0.69 14.87 -1.02
C PRO A 78 1.18 13.88 -2.08
N ASN A 79 1.26 12.59 -1.74
CA ASN A 79 1.66 11.53 -2.66
C ASN A 79 0.43 10.80 -3.21
N ARG A 80 -0.24 11.41 -4.18
CA ARG A 80 -1.40 10.84 -4.87
C ARG A 80 -1.10 9.53 -5.61
N PRO A 81 0.03 9.40 -6.35
CA PRO A 81 0.37 8.15 -7.04
C PRO A 81 0.46 6.94 -6.10
N TYR A 82 1.01 7.12 -4.89
CA TYR A 82 1.05 6.07 -3.89
C TYR A 82 -0.35 5.69 -3.40
N VAL A 83 -1.19 6.67 -3.03
CA VAL A 83 -2.56 6.44 -2.58
C VAL A 83 -3.39 5.70 -3.63
N GLU A 84 -3.26 6.08 -4.90
CA GLU A 84 -3.95 5.44 -6.01
C GLU A 84 -3.51 3.97 -6.19
N SER A 85 -2.21 3.69 -6.06
CA SER A 85 -1.70 2.31 -6.12
C SER A 85 -2.21 1.44 -4.97
N VAL A 86 -2.35 2.00 -3.77
CA VAL A 86 -2.94 1.32 -2.61
C VAL A 86 -4.43 1.07 -2.84
N CYS A 87 -5.18 2.08 -3.31
CA CYS A 87 -6.62 1.95 -3.58
C CYS A 87 -6.88 0.89 -4.67
N ARG A 88 -6.05 0.85 -5.71
CA ARG A 88 -6.08 -0.22 -6.72
C ARG A 88 -5.85 -1.58 -6.08
N GLY A 89 -4.79 -1.75 -5.29
CA GLY A 89 -4.50 -3.01 -4.61
C GLY A 89 -5.60 -3.48 -3.66
N LEU A 90 -6.28 -2.56 -2.97
CA LEU A 90 -7.43 -2.89 -2.11
C LEU A 90 -8.67 -3.36 -2.89
N ARG A 91 -8.83 -2.93 -4.14
CA ARG A 91 -9.97 -3.33 -5.01
C ARG A 91 -9.67 -4.60 -5.80
N GLU A 92 -8.46 -4.71 -6.32
CA GLU A 92 -8.07 -5.69 -7.34
C GLU A 92 -7.07 -6.73 -6.84
N GLY A 93 -6.49 -6.52 -5.65
CA GLY A 93 -5.42 -7.34 -5.10
C GLY A 93 -4.04 -6.72 -5.29
N PHE A 94 -3.11 -7.05 -4.39
CA PHE A 94 -1.72 -6.58 -4.46
C PHE A 94 -0.85 -7.56 -5.23
N TRP A 95 0.06 -7.03 -6.06
CA TRP A 95 1.12 -7.85 -6.62
C TRP A 95 2.15 -8.17 -5.53
N PRO A 96 2.46 -9.45 -5.23
CA PRO A 96 3.37 -9.83 -4.15
C PRO A 96 4.86 -9.56 -4.47
N HIS A 97 5.15 -8.83 -5.55
CA HIS A 97 6.50 -8.61 -6.06
C HIS A 97 7.19 -9.92 -6.48
N ALA A 98 6.42 -10.93 -6.90
CA ALA A 98 6.95 -12.21 -7.32
C ALA A 98 7.72 -12.10 -8.63
N SER A 99 8.88 -12.76 -8.68
CA SER A 99 9.64 -13.03 -9.90
C SER A 99 9.38 -14.47 -10.31
N ILE A 100 9.02 -14.69 -11.58
CA ILE A 100 8.98 -16.04 -12.14
C ILE A 100 10.43 -16.42 -12.47
N PRO A 101 10.98 -17.49 -11.90
CA PRO A 101 12.29 -17.98 -12.30
C PRO A 101 12.28 -18.31 -13.78
N SER A 102 13.36 -18.00 -14.49
CA SER A 102 13.56 -18.55 -15.84
C SER A 102 13.65 -20.07 -15.76
N ASP A 103 12.96 -20.76 -16.66
CA ASP A 103 13.12 -22.22 -16.87
C ASP A 103 14.58 -22.61 -17.14
#